data_AF-A0A3S5IR12-F1
#
_entry.id   AF-A0A3S5IR12-F1
#
_cell.length_a   1.000
_cell.length_b   1.000
_cell.length_c   1.000
_cell.angle_alpha   90.00
_cell.angle_beta   90.00
_cell.angle_gamma   90.00
#
_symmetry.space_group_name_H-M   'P 1'
#
loop_
_entity.id
_entity.type
_entity.pdbx_description
1 polymer ?
#
loop_
_entity_poly.entity_id
_entity_poly.type
_entity_poly.pdbx_seq_one_letter_code
_entity_poly.pdbx_strand_id
1 'polypeptide(L)'
;MPAGSSRLPSISVKPRMGKRKEKVQIWSAVALQQHFSRGAMLNSVLPTLEEVPPPLPGGRQTLAQKMGLVPLPPPAPTEEEWTTIEGTALRRNAAMPLGANACCICQEPFYATMEQGQVLLRCSHVFHEQCFRRFEKLARMSRGKWDAMPLCCPVCRSSHYHKRIFYAGKAMAQRAAIVKIQAFFRRVLARKAYVKLRLESDSKFSGEYARERLARLSDAYAAYAESRERERANMLDNIELRLQRALAQYTTREEWNELRERAEAGGVLDCPICFGVIERNPHAHDVQKDVTGEDVVAAFRKEYDARMAQRRASESRKKGPPQLTGKRSSCVTIKAPPMSTQAHPTRSVARRSRQANPLSTVGNTCEGCGQSPVKVPEGSRYGLLLSCGHCFHDTCLSVFERYTEMRAVEHSDAALIPRCPLCRSAYVKMDY
;
A
#
# COMPACT_ATOMS: atom_id res chain seq x y z
N MET A 1 -87.57 80.05 -10.71
CA MET A 1 -86.81 78.83 -11.02
C MET A 1 -85.71 78.68 -9.97
N PRO A 2 -85.77 77.68 -9.06
CA PRO A 2 -84.72 77.46 -8.07
C PRO A 2 -83.58 76.63 -8.68
N ALA A 3 -82.33 77.06 -8.46
CA ALA A 3 -81.13 76.34 -8.87
C ALA A 3 -80.64 75.43 -7.74
N GLY A 4 -80.42 74.16 -8.07
CA GLY A 4 -80.15 73.08 -7.15
C GLY A 4 -78.78 73.13 -6.47
N SER A 5 -78.78 72.54 -5.27
CA SER A 5 -77.63 72.19 -4.44
C SER A 5 -76.76 71.11 -5.12
N SER A 6 -75.45 71.34 -5.21
CA SER A 6 -74.45 70.31 -5.45
C SER A 6 -73.38 70.33 -4.35
N ARG A 7 -73.42 69.29 -3.49
CA ARG A 7 -72.30 68.89 -2.63
C ARG A 7 -71.20 68.30 -3.50
N LEU A 8 -69.93 68.65 -3.27
CA LEU A 8 -68.82 67.69 -3.35
C LEU A 8 -67.70 68.04 -2.35
N PRO A 9 -66.95 67.04 -1.87
CA PRO A 9 -66.22 67.09 -0.61
C PRO A 9 -64.70 67.31 -0.78
N SER A 10 -64.10 67.68 0.35
CA SER A 10 -62.67 67.84 0.64
C SER A 10 -61.76 66.76 0.07
N ILE A 11 -60.78 67.17 -0.73
CA ILE A 11 -59.63 66.34 -1.15
C ILE A 11 -58.63 66.28 0.01
N SER A 12 -58.71 65.20 0.78
CA SER A 12 -57.67 64.82 1.75
C SER A 12 -56.43 64.33 1.03
N VAL A 13 -55.38 65.14 1.02
CA VAL A 13 -54.04 64.75 0.55
C VAL A 13 -53.38 63.84 1.61
N LYS A 14 -53.22 62.54 1.29
CA LYS A 14 -52.01 61.70 1.51
C LYS A 14 -52.31 60.19 1.37
N PRO A 15 -51.71 59.50 0.37
CA PRO A 15 -51.37 58.08 0.55
C PRO A 15 -50.05 57.65 -0.11
N ARG A 16 -49.08 58.57 -0.34
CA ARG A 16 -47.82 58.21 -1.03
C ARG A 16 -46.74 57.60 -0.11
N MET A 17 -46.70 58.00 1.17
CA MET A 17 -45.67 57.54 2.12
C MET A 17 -45.90 56.09 2.60
N GLY A 18 -47.16 55.66 2.76
CA GLY A 18 -47.52 54.32 3.25
C GLY A 18 -47.08 53.21 2.29
N LYS A 19 -47.35 53.38 0.99
CA LYS A 19 -46.98 52.42 -0.06
C LYS A 19 -45.46 52.21 -0.19
N ARG A 20 -44.65 53.20 0.16
CA ARG A 20 -43.18 53.09 0.15
C ARG A 20 -42.69 52.28 1.36
N LYS A 21 -43.26 52.49 2.54
CA LYS A 21 -42.92 51.72 3.76
C LYS A 21 -43.31 50.25 3.64
N GLU A 22 -44.50 49.99 3.11
CA GLU A 22 -45.02 48.63 2.86
C GLU A 22 -44.13 47.85 1.87
N LYS A 23 -43.74 48.49 0.76
CA LYS A 23 -42.78 47.90 -0.18
C LYS A 23 -41.44 47.58 0.50
N VAL A 24 -40.90 48.47 1.34
CA VAL A 24 -39.63 48.22 2.05
C VAL A 24 -39.74 47.06 3.03
N GLN A 25 -40.88 46.90 3.71
CA GLN A 25 -41.13 45.78 4.61
C GLN A 25 -41.18 44.45 3.85
N ILE A 26 -41.87 44.41 2.70
CA ILE A 26 -41.92 43.22 1.83
C ILE A 26 -40.52 42.84 1.34
N TRP A 27 -39.74 43.80 0.83
CA TRP A 27 -38.37 43.54 0.37
C TRP A 27 -37.43 43.11 1.50
N SER A 28 -37.61 43.64 2.71
CA SER A 28 -36.82 43.23 3.88
C SER A 28 -37.14 41.80 4.32
N ALA A 29 -38.43 41.42 4.30
CA ALA A 29 -38.87 40.06 4.58
C ALA A 29 -38.34 39.06 3.54
N VAL A 30 -38.41 39.40 2.25
CA VAL A 30 -37.84 38.58 1.16
C VAL A 30 -36.32 38.45 1.30
N ALA A 31 -35.63 39.54 1.65
CA ALA A 31 -34.19 39.53 1.85
C ALA A 31 -33.78 38.60 3.02
N LEU A 32 -34.50 38.64 4.14
CA LEU A 32 -34.28 37.76 5.29
C LEU A 32 -34.63 36.31 4.98
N GLN A 33 -35.74 36.04 4.30
CA GLN A 33 -36.13 34.71 3.87
C GLN A 33 -35.08 34.08 2.94
N GLN A 34 -34.55 34.86 1.99
CA GLN A 34 -33.43 34.47 1.14
C GLN A 34 -32.14 34.22 1.94
N HIS A 35 -31.88 35.00 2.99
CA HIS A 35 -30.70 34.80 3.84
C HIS A 35 -30.81 33.52 4.68
N PHE A 36 -31.95 33.28 5.32
CA PHE A 36 -32.19 32.11 6.16
C PHE A 36 -32.21 30.81 5.36
N SER A 37 -32.91 30.80 4.21
CA SER A 37 -32.88 29.68 3.26
C SER A 37 -31.48 29.33 2.75
N ARG A 38 -30.52 30.26 2.86
CA ARG A 38 -29.13 30.08 2.43
C ARG A 38 -28.13 29.82 3.56
N GLY A 39 -28.56 29.57 4.79
CA GLY A 39 -27.62 29.06 5.81
C GLY A 39 -27.76 29.59 7.23
N ALA A 40 -28.92 30.09 7.66
CA ALA A 40 -29.16 30.36 9.07
C ALA A 40 -30.34 29.52 9.57
N MET A 41 -29.98 28.45 10.30
CA MET A 41 -30.80 27.64 11.20
C MET A 41 -32.29 27.55 10.84
N LEU A 42 -32.61 26.74 9.83
CA LEU A 42 -33.94 26.15 9.73
C LEU A 42 -33.77 24.67 9.37
N ASN A 43 -33.92 23.80 10.36
CA ASN A 43 -34.22 22.39 10.16
C ASN A 43 -35.69 22.19 9.72
N SER A 44 -36.40 23.27 9.36
CA SER A 44 -37.78 23.24 8.91
C SER A 44 -37.85 23.65 7.44
N VAL A 45 -38.51 22.82 6.63
CA VAL A 45 -38.92 23.17 5.26
C VAL A 45 -39.83 24.40 5.34
N LEU A 46 -39.35 25.54 4.85
CA LEU A 46 -40.21 26.71 4.67
C LEU A 46 -41.21 26.40 3.54
N PRO A 47 -42.54 26.50 3.76
CA PRO A 47 -43.56 26.00 2.82
C PRO A 47 -43.70 26.75 1.49
N THR A 48 -42.81 27.69 1.16
CA THR A 48 -43.07 28.71 0.12
C THR A 48 -42.02 28.78 -0.99
N LEU A 49 -41.01 27.92 -0.97
CA LEU A 49 -40.06 27.82 -2.09
C LEU A 49 -40.00 26.37 -2.54
N GLU A 50 -40.53 26.10 -3.73
CA GLU A 50 -40.45 24.78 -4.39
C GLU A 50 -39.00 24.31 -4.58
N GLU A 51 -38.03 25.22 -4.60
CA GLU A 51 -36.60 24.91 -4.60
C GLU A 51 -35.77 25.95 -3.82
N VAL A 52 -34.81 25.49 -3.01
CA VAL A 52 -33.86 26.35 -2.28
C VAL A 52 -32.87 26.97 -3.28
N PRO A 53 -32.68 28.31 -3.28
CA PRO A 53 -31.77 28.95 -4.23
C PRO A 53 -30.31 28.49 -4.02
N PRO A 54 -29.54 28.26 -5.10
CA PRO A 54 -28.18 27.73 -4.99
C PRO A 54 -27.28 28.62 -4.14
N PRO A 55 -26.29 28.07 -3.40
CA PRO A 55 -25.35 28.87 -2.63
C PRO A 55 -24.64 29.87 -3.53
N LEU A 56 -24.51 31.12 -3.08
CA LEU A 56 -23.80 32.13 -3.85
C LEU A 56 -22.30 31.77 -3.94
N PRO A 57 -21.73 31.66 -5.15
CA PRO A 57 -20.31 31.38 -5.29
C PRO A 57 -19.46 32.57 -4.82
N GLY A 58 -18.35 32.27 -4.14
CA GLY A 58 -17.22 33.21 -3.99
C GLY A 58 -17.44 34.40 -3.04
N GLY A 59 -18.22 34.28 -1.97
CA GLY A 59 -18.30 35.33 -0.95
C GLY A 59 -19.19 36.53 -1.32
N ARG A 60 -20.12 36.37 -2.28
CA ARG A 60 -21.14 37.40 -2.55
C ARG A 60 -22.08 37.54 -1.35
N GLN A 61 -22.22 38.77 -0.87
CA GLN A 61 -23.14 39.14 0.21
C GLN A 61 -24.60 38.87 -0.19
N THR A 62 -25.37 38.28 0.73
CA THR A 62 -26.82 38.13 0.59
C THR A 62 -27.52 39.48 0.51
N LEU A 63 -28.75 39.52 -0.04
CA LEU A 63 -29.53 40.75 -0.09
C LEU A 63 -29.76 41.32 1.33
N ALA A 64 -30.02 40.47 2.33
CA ALA A 64 -30.15 40.90 3.73
C ALA A 64 -28.88 41.56 4.27
N GLN A 65 -27.70 41.02 3.96
CA GLN A 65 -26.42 41.62 4.34
C GLN A 65 -26.20 42.97 3.64
N LYS A 66 -26.50 43.06 2.34
CA LYS A 66 -26.41 44.34 1.59
C LYS A 66 -27.39 45.39 2.10
N MET A 67 -28.56 44.96 2.58
CA MET A 67 -29.57 45.82 3.19
C MET A 67 -29.28 46.14 4.67
N GLY A 68 -28.19 45.62 5.25
CA GLY A 68 -27.83 45.84 6.65
C GLY A 68 -28.76 45.16 7.67
N LEU A 69 -29.61 44.23 7.22
CA LEU A 69 -30.53 43.47 8.08
C LEU A 69 -29.80 42.35 8.83
N VAL A 70 -28.64 41.92 8.33
CA VAL A 70 -27.77 40.90 8.92
C VAL A 70 -26.33 41.43 8.91
N PRO A 71 -25.54 41.22 9.99
CA PRO A 71 -24.15 41.64 10.02
C PRO A 71 -23.35 41.06 8.85
N LEU A 72 -22.47 41.89 8.28
CA LEU A 72 -21.54 41.45 7.24
C LEU A 72 -20.56 40.43 7.83
N PRO A 73 -20.10 39.45 7.03
CA PRO A 73 -19.03 38.57 7.46
C PRO A 73 -17.78 39.40 7.78
N PRO A 74 -16.97 38.99 8.78
CA PRO A 74 -15.77 39.71 9.15
C PRO A 74 -14.86 39.92 7.92
N PRO A 75 -14.26 41.10 7.74
CA PRO A 75 -13.28 41.30 6.68
C PRO A 75 -12.07 40.40 6.91
N ALA A 76 -11.34 40.12 5.82
CA ALA A 76 -10.08 39.39 5.91
C ALA A 76 -9.12 40.12 6.87
N PRO A 77 -8.42 39.40 7.77
CA PRO A 77 -7.47 40.01 8.68
C PRO A 77 -6.39 40.77 7.91
N THR A 78 -6.02 41.95 8.40
CA THR A 78 -4.88 42.71 7.88
C THR A 78 -3.56 41.99 8.16
N GLU A 79 -2.48 42.42 7.51
CA GLU A 79 -1.16 41.81 7.75
C GLU A 79 -0.71 41.95 9.21
N GLU A 80 -0.99 43.09 9.84
CA GLU A 80 -0.72 43.35 11.27
C GLU A 80 -1.55 42.45 12.20
N GLU A 81 -2.80 42.16 11.83
CA GLU A 81 -3.60 41.17 12.56
C GLU A 81 -2.99 39.78 12.41
N TRP A 82 -2.54 39.40 11.21
CA TRP A 82 -1.88 38.10 11.00
C TRP A 82 -0.60 37.95 11.80
N THR A 83 0.26 38.97 11.89
CA THR A 83 1.47 38.90 12.73
C THR A 83 1.12 38.71 14.20
N THR A 84 0.04 39.34 14.68
CA THR A 84 -0.46 39.18 16.05
C THR A 84 -1.01 37.76 16.29
N ILE A 85 -1.75 37.21 15.33
CA ILE A 85 -2.30 35.84 15.38
C ILE A 85 -1.17 34.81 15.34
N GLU A 86 -0.18 34.98 14.46
CA GLU A 86 1.02 34.15 14.36
C GLU A 86 1.81 34.18 15.68
N GLY A 87 2.06 35.37 16.23
CA GLY A 87 2.73 35.53 17.52
C GLY A 87 1.98 34.82 18.65
N THR A 88 0.64 34.86 18.65
CA THR A 88 -0.18 34.14 19.63
C THR A 88 -0.05 32.63 19.49
N ALA A 89 -0.07 32.10 18.27
CA ALA A 89 0.14 30.68 18.00
C ALA A 89 1.55 30.23 18.43
N LEU A 90 2.58 31.02 18.13
CA LEU A 90 3.96 30.74 18.52
C LEU A 90 4.15 30.73 20.04
N ARG A 91 3.55 31.67 20.78
CA ARG A 91 3.60 31.68 22.25
C ARG A 91 2.96 30.43 22.85
N ARG A 92 1.82 29.98 22.34
CA ARG A 92 1.20 28.72 22.79
C ARG A 92 2.10 27.52 22.48
N ASN A 93 2.67 27.48 21.28
CA ASN A 93 3.57 26.41 20.88
C ASN A 93 4.85 26.36 21.73
N ALA A 94 5.37 27.52 22.16
CA ALA A 94 6.56 27.63 22.99
C ALA A 94 6.32 27.26 24.47
N ALA A 95 5.10 27.48 24.98
CA ALA A 95 4.72 27.09 26.34
C ALA A 95 4.58 25.56 26.50
N MET A 96 4.35 24.84 25.40
CA MET A 96 4.21 23.39 25.40
C MET A 96 5.59 22.71 25.31
N PRO A 97 5.77 21.52 25.93
CA PRO A 97 6.99 20.74 25.79
C PRO A 97 7.37 20.46 24.32
N LEU A 98 8.67 20.35 24.06
CA LEU A 98 9.21 20.16 22.71
C LEU A 98 8.68 18.88 22.03
N GLY A 99 7.73 19.05 21.10
CA GLY A 99 7.10 17.96 20.36
C GLY A 99 5.69 17.59 20.85
N ALA A 100 5.17 18.27 21.87
CA ALA A 100 3.79 18.08 22.34
C ALA A 100 2.74 18.80 21.48
N ASN A 101 3.17 19.71 20.59
CA ASN A 101 2.27 20.37 19.64
C ASN A 101 1.85 19.37 18.56
N ALA A 102 0.55 19.04 18.53
CA ALA A 102 -0.05 18.08 17.61
C ALA A 102 -1.26 18.66 16.88
N CYS A 103 -1.52 18.13 15.70
CA CYS A 103 -2.69 18.48 14.90
C CYS A 103 -3.94 17.84 15.52
N CYS A 104 -4.97 18.62 15.87
CA CYS A 104 -6.18 18.09 16.51
C CYS A 104 -7.00 17.15 15.61
N ILE A 105 -6.74 17.12 14.31
CA ILE A 105 -7.48 16.29 13.34
C ILE A 105 -6.90 14.87 13.28
N CYS A 106 -5.58 14.72 13.12
CA CYS A 106 -4.93 13.40 13.05
C CYS A 106 -4.26 12.99 14.36
N GLN A 107 -4.19 13.89 15.35
CA GLN A 107 -3.51 13.70 16.64
C GLN A 107 -2.00 13.42 16.54
N GLU A 108 -1.42 13.57 15.36
CA GLU A 108 0.01 13.41 15.14
C GLU A 108 0.75 14.74 15.41
N PRO A 109 1.98 14.65 15.92
CA PRO A 109 2.79 15.82 16.15
C PRO A 109 3.21 16.46 14.83
N PHE A 110 3.32 17.78 14.82
CA PHE A 110 3.61 18.54 13.60
C PHE A 110 4.99 18.26 12.96
N TYR A 111 5.88 17.56 13.67
CA TYR A 111 7.17 17.12 13.11
C TYR A 111 7.09 15.77 12.40
N ALA A 112 6.05 14.95 12.63
CA ALA A 112 5.94 13.63 11.99
C ALA A 112 5.72 13.76 10.47
N THR A 113 4.99 14.79 10.07
CA THR A 113 4.66 15.12 8.67
C THR A 113 5.40 16.38 8.23
N MET A 114 6.74 16.40 8.41
CA MET A 114 7.62 17.54 8.06
C MET A 114 7.45 18.09 6.63
N GLU A 115 6.98 17.27 5.70
CA GLU A 115 6.72 17.66 4.31
C GLU A 115 5.38 18.39 4.13
N GLN A 116 4.41 18.15 5.01
CA GLN A 116 3.10 18.79 4.94
C GLN A 116 3.19 20.23 5.45
N GLY A 117 2.62 21.18 4.72
CA GLY A 117 2.47 22.56 5.19
C GLY A 117 1.62 22.61 6.46
N GLN A 118 1.79 23.65 7.27
CA GLN A 118 0.89 23.94 8.40
C GLN A 118 -0.03 25.09 8.00
N VAL A 119 -1.27 25.06 8.48
CA VAL A 119 -2.27 26.10 8.23
C VAL A 119 -2.69 26.69 9.56
N LEU A 120 -2.58 28.02 9.66
CA LEU A 120 -3.04 28.82 10.79
C LEU A 120 -4.36 29.48 10.42
N LEU A 121 -5.34 29.35 11.32
CA LEU A 121 -6.63 30.03 11.19
C LEU A 121 -6.63 31.36 11.94
N ARG A 122 -7.54 32.28 11.58
CA ARG A 122 -7.77 33.54 12.32
C ARG A 122 -7.97 33.32 13.81
N CYS A 123 -8.63 32.23 14.19
CA CYS A 123 -8.84 31.84 15.58
C CYS A 123 -7.58 31.29 16.27
N SER A 124 -6.39 31.45 15.69
CA SER A 124 -5.08 31.06 16.22
C SER A 124 -4.86 29.54 16.43
N HIS A 125 -5.68 28.70 15.79
CA HIS A 125 -5.49 27.23 15.76
C HIS A 125 -4.68 26.80 14.54
N VAL A 126 -3.81 25.80 14.73
CA VAL A 126 -2.90 25.28 13.70
C VAL A 126 -3.27 23.84 13.35
N PHE A 127 -3.20 23.48 12.06
CA PHE A 127 -3.46 22.13 11.55
C PHE A 127 -2.46 21.78 10.44
N HIS A 128 -2.31 20.48 10.12
CA HIS A 128 -1.66 20.12 8.86
C HIS A 128 -2.52 20.57 7.69
N GLU A 129 -1.89 21.09 6.65
CA GLU A 129 -2.54 21.54 5.44
C GLU A 129 -3.39 20.43 4.80
N GLN A 130 -2.86 19.21 4.74
CA GLN A 130 -3.60 18.09 4.17
C GLN A 130 -4.77 17.66 5.07
N CYS A 131 -4.58 17.58 6.38
CA CYS A 131 -5.66 17.27 7.33
C CYS A 131 -6.78 18.30 7.23
N PHE A 132 -6.43 19.58 7.16
CA PHE A 132 -7.41 20.65 7.08
C PHE A 132 -8.15 20.65 5.73
N ARG A 133 -7.45 20.44 4.61
CA ARG A 133 -8.09 20.29 3.28
C ARG A 133 -9.07 19.10 3.25
N ARG A 134 -8.71 17.97 3.86
CA ARG A 134 -9.61 16.80 3.97
C ARG A 134 -10.82 17.10 4.84
N PHE A 135 -10.63 17.78 5.96
CA PHE A 135 -11.72 18.25 6.80
C PHE A 135 -12.68 19.16 6.02
N GLU A 136 -12.17 20.14 5.26
CA GLU A 136 -13.00 21.00 4.41
C GLU A 136 -13.80 20.20 3.37
N LYS A 137 -13.19 19.17 2.76
CA LYS A 137 -13.85 18.29 1.80
C LYS A 137 -14.96 17.47 2.46
N LEU A 138 -14.67 16.83 3.59
CA LEU A 138 -15.64 16.02 4.33
C LEU A 138 -16.80 16.87 4.87
N ALA A 139 -16.50 18.05 5.41
CA ALA A 139 -17.50 18.99 5.89
C ALA A 139 -18.42 19.48 4.76
N ARG A 140 -17.95 19.52 3.50
CA ARG A 140 -18.79 19.82 2.32
C ARG A 140 -19.58 18.60 1.84
N MET A 141 -19.01 17.39 1.94
CA MET A 141 -19.65 16.15 1.48
C MET A 141 -20.74 15.62 2.43
N SER A 142 -20.52 15.77 3.74
CA SER A 142 -21.49 15.36 4.77
C SER A 142 -22.72 16.27 4.81
N ARG A 143 -22.66 17.42 4.15
CA ARG A 143 -23.76 18.38 4.03
C ARG A 143 -24.57 18.05 2.78
N GLY A 144 -25.90 18.08 2.92
CA GLY A 144 -26.80 17.94 1.79
C GLY A 144 -26.50 19.02 0.74
N LYS A 145 -26.87 18.77 -0.53
CA LYS A 145 -26.63 19.67 -1.68
C LYS A 145 -27.10 21.12 -1.45
N TRP A 146 -28.00 21.33 -0.47
CA TRP A 146 -28.67 22.58 -0.14
C TRP A 146 -28.25 23.20 1.21
N ASP A 147 -27.36 22.56 1.97
CA ASP A 147 -26.86 23.10 3.24
C ASP A 147 -25.65 24.01 3.01
N ALA A 148 -25.92 25.32 3.01
CA ALA A 148 -24.95 26.38 2.77
C ALA A 148 -24.37 26.98 4.08
N MET A 149 -24.45 26.24 5.20
CA MET A 149 -23.79 26.64 6.46
C MET A 149 -22.30 26.94 6.21
N PRO A 150 -21.72 27.99 6.82
CA PRO A 150 -20.28 28.25 6.72
C PRO A 150 -19.44 27.11 7.30
N LEU A 151 -18.22 26.94 6.77
CA LEU A 151 -17.22 26.08 7.39
C LEU A 151 -16.75 26.73 8.71
N CYS A 152 -16.50 25.90 9.71
CA CYS A 152 -16.08 26.34 11.04
C CYS A 152 -14.74 25.71 11.45
N CYS A 153 -14.06 26.33 12.41
CA CYS A 153 -12.85 25.75 13.00
C CYS A 153 -13.18 24.44 13.75
N PRO A 154 -12.43 23.33 13.55
CA PRO A 154 -12.65 22.08 14.29
C PRO A 154 -12.52 22.20 15.82
N VAL A 155 -11.74 23.18 16.30
CA VAL A 155 -11.47 23.34 17.74
C VAL A 155 -12.47 24.27 18.39
N CYS A 156 -12.54 25.53 17.94
CA CYS A 156 -13.39 26.54 18.58
C CYS A 156 -14.74 26.79 17.90
N ARG A 157 -15.05 26.09 16.81
CA ARG A 157 -16.32 26.21 16.05
C ARG A 157 -16.65 27.61 15.52
N SER A 158 -15.71 28.55 15.56
CA SER A 158 -15.88 29.88 14.95
C SER A 158 -16.28 29.74 13.48
N SER A 159 -17.44 30.28 13.13
CA SER A 159 -17.93 30.41 11.75
C SER A 159 -17.12 31.49 11.02
N HIS A 160 -16.85 31.28 9.72
CA HIS A 160 -16.08 32.20 8.87
C HIS A 160 -14.60 32.38 9.27
N TYR A 161 -13.81 31.31 9.21
CA TYR A 161 -12.37 31.43 9.39
C TYR A 161 -11.67 31.93 8.11
N HIS A 162 -10.62 32.73 8.30
CA HIS A 162 -9.58 32.92 7.30
C HIS A 162 -8.41 31.99 7.61
N LYS A 163 -7.71 31.52 6.57
CA LYS A 163 -6.59 30.61 6.69
C LYS A 163 -5.35 31.17 5.98
N ARG A 164 -4.17 30.92 6.57
CA ARG A 164 -2.86 31.32 6.04
C ARG A 164 -1.87 30.15 6.23
N ILE A 165 -0.91 30.03 5.33
CA ILE A 165 0.18 29.04 5.47
C ILE A 165 1.10 29.49 6.61
N PHE A 166 1.41 28.58 7.52
CA PHE A 166 2.15 28.86 8.75
C PHE A 166 3.56 28.26 8.71
N TYR A 167 4.53 29.05 8.24
CA TYR A 167 5.93 28.60 8.14
C TYR A 167 6.67 28.62 9.48
N ALA A 168 6.31 29.54 10.38
CA ALA A 168 7.00 29.73 11.65
C ALA A 168 6.91 28.50 12.58
N GLY A 169 5.76 27.80 12.59
CA GLY A 169 5.59 26.55 13.34
C GLY A 169 6.51 25.42 12.85
N LYS A 170 6.69 25.30 11.52
CA LYS A 170 7.64 24.35 10.92
C LYS A 170 9.08 24.68 11.32
N ALA A 171 9.47 25.95 11.25
CA ALA A 171 10.80 26.40 11.66
C ALA A 171 11.09 26.10 13.14
N MET A 172 10.10 26.27 14.03
CA MET A 172 10.23 25.90 15.44
C MET A 172 10.44 24.40 15.64
N ALA A 173 9.67 23.56 14.96
CA ALA A 173 9.83 22.10 15.04
C ALA A 173 11.21 21.64 14.52
N GLN A 174 11.71 22.26 13.46
CA GLN A 174 13.06 21.99 12.94
C GLN A 174 14.15 22.42 13.93
N ARG A 175 14.05 23.61 14.53
CA ARG A 175 14.98 24.06 15.59
C ARG A 175 14.99 23.10 16.78
N ALA A 176 13.81 22.64 17.20
CA ALA A 176 13.68 21.65 18.26
C ALA A 176 14.40 20.33 17.92
N ALA A 177 14.24 19.83 16.69
CA ALA A 177 14.94 18.63 16.23
C ALA A 177 16.46 18.83 16.20
N ILE A 178 16.94 19.98 15.69
CA ILE A 178 18.36 20.33 15.65
C ILE A 178 18.94 20.34 17.07
N VAL A 179 18.27 20.97 18.04
CA VAL A 179 18.73 20.99 19.43
C VAL A 179 18.81 19.58 20.03
N LYS A 180 17.82 18.71 19.74
CA LYS A 180 17.84 17.31 20.20
C LYS A 180 19.04 16.54 19.62
N ILE A 181 19.30 16.69 18.31
CA ILE A 181 20.45 16.08 17.64
C ILE A 181 21.76 16.61 18.23
N GLN A 182 21.90 17.93 18.36
CA GLN A 182 23.09 18.55 18.94
C GLN A 182 23.32 18.10 20.38
N ALA A 183 22.28 18.03 21.22
CA ALA A 183 22.37 17.54 22.59
C ALA A 183 22.83 16.07 22.64
N PHE A 184 22.33 15.23 21.73
CA PHE A 184 22.77 13.84 21.61
C PHE A 184 24.25 13.74 21.25
N PHE A 185 24.71 14.45 20.23
CA PHE A 185 26.12 14.45 19.83
C PHE A 185 27.04 15.00 20.94
N ARG A 186 26.65 16.11 21.59
CA ARG A 186 27.38 16.66 22.74
C ARG A 186 27.48 15.64 23.87
N ARG A 187 26.39 14.91 24.17
CA ARG A 187 26.40 13.81 25.16
C ARG A 187 27.36 12.70 24.76
N VAL A 188 27.35 12.26 23.51
CA VAL A 188 28.24 11.19 23.02
C VAL A 188 29.72 11.61 23.13
N LEU A 189 30.05 12.85 22.71
CA LEU A 189 31.41 13.38 22.81
C LEU A 189 31.86 13.52 24.28
N ALA A 190 31.00 14.05 25.15
CA ALA A 190 31.29 14.17 26.57
C ALA A 190 31.51 12.79 27.22
N ARG A 191 30.69 11.78 26.88
CA ARG A 191 30.88 10.40 27.36
C ARG A 191 32.20 9.81 26.87
N LYS A 192 32.57 10.02 25.61
CA LYS A 192 33.86 9.57 25.07
C LYS A 192 35.04 10.20 25.81
N ALA A 193 34.98 11.52 26.04
CA ALA A 193 36.01 12.23 26.79
C ALA A 193 36.10 11.73 28.24
N TYR A 194 34.96 11.54 28.91
CA TYR A 194 34.90 11.01 30.27
C TYR A 194 35.46 9.59 30.38
N VAL A 195 35.07 8.69 29.47
CA VAL A 195 35.57 7.31 29.45
C VAL A 195 37.08 7.30 29.23
N LYS A 196 37.61 8.11 28.29
CA LYS A 196 39.05 8.23 28.08
C LYS A 196 39.77 8.66 29.37
N LEU A 197 39.29 9.73 30.00
CA LEU A 197 39.86 10.23 31.26
C LEU A 197 39.83 9.16 32.36
N ARG A 198 38.73 8.41 32.52
CA ARG A 198 38.63 7.34 33.53
C ARG A 198 39.52 6.15 33.25
N LEU A 199 39.70 5.78 31.98
CA LEU A 199 40.60 4.70 31.60
C LEU A 199 42.06 5.04 31.93
N GLU A 200 42.43 6.32 31.83
CA GLU A 200 43.78 6.81 32.16
C GLU A 200 44.01 6.98 33.66
N SER A 201 42.96 7.25 34.45
CA SER A 201 43.08 7.57 35.89
C SER A 201 42.76 6.43 36.85
N ASP A 202 41.89 5.49 36.47
CA ASP A 202 41.38 4.43 37.36
C ASP A 202 41.61 3.04 36.77
N SER A 203 42.58 2.31 37.34
CA SER A 203 42.93 0.95 36.93
C SER A 203 41.84 -0.10 37.22
N LYS A 204 40.95 0.14 38.20
CA LYS A 204 39.85 -0.81 38.46
C LYS A 204 38.78 -0.66 37.39
N PHE A 205 38.42 0.59 37.06
CA PHE A 205 37.50 0.91 35.98
C PHE A 205 37.99 0.40 34.63
N SER A 206 39.29 0.50 34.33
CA SER A 206 39.83 -0.01 33.06
C SER A 206 39.69 -1.52 32.93
N GLY A 207 39.92 -2.28 34.00
CA GLY A 207 39.71 -3.73 34.05
C GLY A 207 38.24 -4.11 33.86
N GLU A 208 37.32 -3.42 34.53
CA GLU A 208 35.88 -3.62 34.37
C GLU A 208 35.39 -3.30 32.95
N TYR A 209 35.81 -2.16 32.41
CA TYR A 209 35.47 -1.72 31.06
C TYR A 209 35.97 -2.70 29.99
N ALA A 210 37.20 -3.22 30.14
CA ALA A 210 37.75 -4.23 29.23
C ALA A 210 36.95 -5.53 29.29
N ARG A 211 36.62 -6.01 30.50
CA ARG A 211 35.83 -7.23 30.69
C ARG A 211 34.44 -7.13 30.07
N GLU A 212 33.75 -6.02 30.30
CA GLU A 212 32.41 -5.79 29.73
C GLU A 212 32.45 -5.70 28.19
N ARG A 213 33.51 -5.10 27.63
CA ARG A 213 33.70 -5.05 26.18
C ARG A 213 33.99 -6.41 25.58
N LEU A 214 34.81 -7.23 26.24
CA LEU A 214 35.06 -8.61 25.83
C LEU A 214 33.79 -9.47 25.92
N ALA A 215 32.99 -9.31 26.98
CA ALA A 215 31.70 -9.98 27.11
C ALA A 215 30.77 -9.64 25.93
N ARG A 216 30.59 -8.35 25.59
CA ARG A 216 29.79 -7.95 24.42
C ARG A 216 30.28 -8.55 23.10
N LEU A 217 31.60 -8.65 22.92
CA LEU A 217 32.17 -9.28 21.71
C LEU A 217 31.94 -10.79 21.70
N SER A 218 32.06 -11.44 22.86
CA SER A 218 31.76 -12.86 23.05
C SER A 218 30.28 -13.15 22.74
N ASP A 219 29.36 -12.36 23.28
CA ASP A 219 27.92 -12.50 23.05
C ASP A 219 27.58 -12.28 21.57
N ALA A 220 28.17 -11.26 20.95
CA ALA A 220 27.99 -11.00 19.51
C ALA A 220 28.53 -12.16 18.65
N TYR A 221 29.65 -12.75 19.03
CA TYR A 221 30.22 -13.90 18.35
C TYR A 221 29.37 -15.16 18.55
N ALA A 222 28.85 -15.39 19.75
CA ALA A 222 27.93 -16.49 20.04
C ALA A 222 26.65 -16.36 19.20
N ALA A 223 26.03 -15.17 19.17
CA ALA A 223 24.85 -14.92 18.34
C ALA A 223 25.14 -15.11 16.83
N TYR A 224 26.33 -14.70 16.37
CA TYR A 224 26.77 -14.96 15.01
C TYR A 224 26.95 -16.46 14.73
N ALA A 225 27.58 -17.20 15.64
CA ALA A 225 27.77 -18.64 15.53
C ALA A 225 26.43 -19.38 15.48
N GLU A 226 25.49 -19.06 16.36
CA GLU A 226 24.12 -19.61 16.35
C GLU A 226 23.40 -19.30 15.03
N SER A 227 23.56 -18.08 14.49
CA SER A 227 22.99 -17.73 13.18
C SER A 227 23.58 -18.58 12.06
N ARG A 228 24.90 -18.80 12.08
CA ARG A 228 25.58 -19.68 11.12
C ARG A 228 25.17 -21.13 11.23
N GLU A 229 24.97 -21.63 12.45
CA GLU A 229 24.46 -22.98 12.67
C GLU A 229 23.04 -23.14 12.16
N ARG A 230 22.16 -22.15 12.39
CA ARG A 230 20.80 -22.11 11.82
C ARG A 230 20.83 -22.08 10.29
N GLU A 231 21.68 -21.25 9.68
CA GLU A 231 21.85 -21.22 8.22
C GLU A 231 22.32 -22.56 7.67
N ARG A 232 23.29 -23.21 8.34
CA ARG A 232 23.79 -24.54 7.96
C ARG A 232 22.71 -25.61 8.09
N ALA A 233 21.97 -25.63 9.19
CA ALA A 233 20.87 -26.56 9.40
C ALA A 233 19.80 -26.39 8.31
N ASN A 234 19.37 -25.15 8.06
CA ASN A 234 18.42 -24.86 6.98
C ASN A 234 18.93 -25.30 5.60
N MET A 235 20.22 -25.11 5.31
CA MET A 235 20.81 -25.58 4.06
C MET A 235 20.76 -27.10 3.92
N LEU A 236 21.09 -27.84 5.00
CA LEU A 236 21.05 -29.29 5.02
C LEU A 236 19.61 -29.80 4.85
N ASP A 237 18.65 -29.23 5.59
CA ASP A 237 17.22 -29.56 5.46
C ASP A 237 16.72 -29.34 4.02
N ASN A 238 17.16 -28.26 3.37
CA ASN A 238 16.79 -27.97 1.99
C ASN A 238 17.41 -28.95 0.99
N ILE A 239 18.64 -29.43 1.24
CA ILE A 239 19.27 -30.48 0.42
C ILE A 239 18.54 -31.80 0.60
N GLU A 240 18.22 -32.18 1.84
CA GLU A 240 17.46 -33.39 2.14
C GLU A 240 16.10 -33.37 1.46
N LEU A 241 15.38 -32.25 1.54
CA LEU A 241 14.07 -32.10 0.90
C LEU A 241 14.15 -32.22 -0.63
N ARG A 242 15.22 -31.69 -1.25
CA ARG A 242 15.48 -31.86 -2.69
C ARG A 242 15.75 -33.31 -3.05
N LEU A 243 16.53 -34.01 -2.24
CA LEU A 243 16.82 -35.42 -2.42
C LEU A 243 15.54 -36.27 -2.29
N GLN A 244 14.74 -36.03 -1.26
CA GLN A 244 13.44 -36.69 -1.07
C GLN A 244 12.53 -36.49 -2.29
N ARG A 245 12.46 -35.25 -2.82
CA ARG A 245 11.68 -34.97 -4.04
C ARG A 245 12.22 -35.70 -5.26
N ALA A 246 13.53 -35.70 -5.45
CA ALA A 246 14.17 -36.38 -6.57
C ALA A 246 13.91 -37.89 -6.51
N LEU A 247 14.01 -38.52 -5.34
CA LEU A 247 13.68 -39.93 -5.15
C LEU A 247 12.19 -40.20 -5.45
N ALA A 248 11.29 -39.34 -4.98
CA ALA A 248 9.87 -39.44 -5.27
C ALA A 248 9.50 -39.25 -6.76
N GLN A 249 10.37 -38.68 -7.58
CA GLN A 249 10.16 -38.61 -9.03
C GLN A 249 10.41 -39.95 -9.73
N TYR A 250 11.16 -40.85 -9.11
CA TYR A 250 11.43 -42.20 -9.63
C TYR A 250 10.44 -43.25 -9.14
N THR A 251 9.38 -42.86 -8.40
CA THR A 251 8.36 -43.80 -7.93
C THR A 251 7.71 -44.51 -9.11
N THR A 252 7.82 -45.83 -9.12
CA THR A 252 7.34 -46.69 -10.21
C THR A 252 5.82 -46.86 -10.17
N ARG A 253 5.21 -47.28 -11.28
CA ARG A 253 3.76 -47.51 -11.35
C ARG A 253 3.28 -48.57 -10.36
N GLU A 254 4.10 -49.59 -10.10
CA GLU A 254 3.82 -50.64 -9.12
C GLU A 254 3.78 -50.06 -7.71
N GLU A 255 4.79 -49.26 -7.33
CA GLU A 255 4.82 -48.56 -6.04
C GLU A 255 3.64 -47.60 -5.85
N TRP A 256 3.21 -46.91 -6.91
CA TRP A 256 2.01 -46.06 -6.86
C TRP A 256 0.72 -46.86 -6.65
N ASN A 257 0.61 -48.04 -7.27
CA ASN A 257 -0.53 -48.93 -7.05
C ASN A 257 -0.53 -49.46 -5.61
N GLU A 258 0.63 -49.83 -5.06
CA GLU A 258 0.73 -50.24 -3.65
C GLU A 258 0.34 -49.13 -2.68
N LEU A 259 0.73 -47.88 -2.96
CA LEU A 259 0.31 -46.72 -2.16
C LEU A 259 -1.20 -46.49 -2.24
N ARG A 260 -1.81 -46.68 -3.41
CA ARG A 260 -3.26 -46.57 -3.61
C ARG A 260 -4.00 -47.65 -2.83
N GLU A 261 -3.61 -48.91 -2.98
CA GLU A 261 -4.20 -50.04 -2.24
C GLU A 261 -4.10 -49.84 -0.72
N ARG A 262 -2.97 -49.31 -0.24
CA ARG A 262 -2.79 -49.00 1.19
C ARG A 262 -3.72 -47.87 1.66
N ALA A 263 -3.95 -46.86 0.82
CA ALA A 263 -4.88 -45.78 1.13
C ALA A 263 -6.34 -46.29 1.16
N GLU A 264 -6.73 -47.12 0.18
CA GLU A 264 -8.06 -47.72 0.07
C GLU A 264 -8.34 -48.74 1.19
N ALA A 265 -7.33 -49.49 1.65
CA ALA A 265 -7.44 -50.40 2.77
C ALA A 265 -7.82 -49.72 4.11
N GLY A 266 -7.58 -48.40 4.21
CA GLY A 266 -7.98 -47.57 5.35
C GLY A 266 -9.46 -47.20 5.39
N GLY A 267 -10.24 -47.55 4.37
CA GLY A 267 -11.66 -47.21 4.25
C GLY A 267 -11.92 -45.93 3.45
N VAL A 268 -12.97 -45.18 3.83
CA VAL A 268 -13.33 -43.93 3.15
C VAL A 268 -12.23 -42.89 3.37
N LEU A 269 -11.68 -42.36 2.29
CA LEU A 269 -10.64 -41.33 2.34
C LEU A 269 -11.27 -39.95 2.49
N ASP A 270 -11.03 -39.30 3.62
CA ASP A 270 -11.40 -37.90 3.84
C ASP A 270 -10.20 -36.98 3.63
N CYS A 271 -10.42 -35.85 2.96
CA CYS A 271 -9.40 -34.84 2.74
C CYS A 271 -9.02 -34.15 4.05
N PRO A 272 -7.76 -34.21 4.52
CA PRO A 272 -7.37 -33.61 5.80
C PRO A 272 -7.46 -32.07 5.87
N ILE A 273 -7.61 -31.40 4.72
CA ILE A 273 -7.71 -29.94 4.64
C ILE A 273 -9.15 -29.46 4.80
N CYS A 274 -10.11 -30.13 4.15
CA CYS A 274 -11.52 -29.69 4.11
C CYS A 274 -12.50 -30.68 4.74
N PHE A 275 -12.02 -31.84 5.20
CA PHE A 275 -12.78 -32.94 5.79
C PHE A 275 -13.89 -33.53 4.89
N GLY A 276 -13.83 -33.26 3.59
CA GLY A 276 -14.75 -33.86 2.61
C GLY A 276 -14.20 -35.18 2.06
N VAL A 277 -15.11 -36.08 1.70
CA VAL A 277 -14.78 -37.38 1.06
C VAL A 277 -14.04 -37.15 -0.26
N ILE A 278 -13.01 -37.95 -0.49
CA ILE A 278 -12.20 -37.97 -1.71
C ILE A 278 -12.75 -39.04 -2.65
N GLU A 279 -13.23 -38.61 -3.81
CA GLU A 279 -13.68 -39.51 -4.87
C GLU A 279 -12.51 -39.87 -5.80
N ARG A 280 -12.51 -41.13 -6.26
CA ARG A 280 -11.55 -41.62 -7.25
C ARG A 280 -11.85 -41.02 -8.62
N ASN A 281 -10.81 -40.60 -9.34
CA ASN A 281 -10.95 -40.12 -10.70
C ASN A 281 -11.20 -41.31 -11.65
N PRO A 282 -12.37 -41.41 -12.32
CA PRO A 282 -12.66 -42.49 -13.26
C PRO A 282 -11.73 -42.47 -14.48
N HIS A 283 -11.06 -41.35 -14.77
CA HIS A 283 -10.09 -41.21 -15.86
C HIS A 283 -8.63 -41.40 -15.42
N ALA A 284 -8.36 -41.80 -14.17
CA ALA A 284 -6.99 -41.98 -13.67
C ALA A 284 -6.16 -43.02 -14.45
N HIS A 285 -6.82 -43.96 -15.15
CA HIS A 285 -6.17 -44.99 -15.97
C HIS A 285 -6.07 -44.62 -17.46
N ASP A 286 -6.80 -43.58 -17.90
CA ASP A 286 -6.89 -43.15 -19.31
C ASP A 286 -5.83 -42.10 -19.69
N VAL A 287 -4.87 -41.80 -18.82
CA VAL A 287 -3.64 -41.11 -19.24
C VAL A 287 -2.73 -42.11 -19.94
N GLN A 288 -3.18 -42.63 -21.09
CA GLN A 288 -2.24 -42.84 -22.18
C GLN A 288 -1.54 -41.51 -22.37
N LYS A 289 -0.22 -41.52 -22.22
CA LYS A 289 0.66 -40.36 -22.34
C LYS A 289 0.31 -39.62 -23.62
N ASP A 290 -0.54 -38.59 -23.54
CA ASP A 290 -0.83 -37.72 -24.67
C ASP A 290 0.53 -37.18 -25.09
N VAL A 291 0.96 -37.58 -26.29
CA VAL A 291 2.28 -37.23 -26.80
C VAL A 291 2.33 -35.71 -26.80
N THR A 292 3.09 -35.14 -25.86
CA THR A 292 3.15 -33.69 -25.73
C THR A 292 3.78 -33.13 -27.01
N GLY A 293 3.44 -31.89 -27.38
CA GLY A 293 4.08 -31.26 -28.55
C GLY A 293 5.61 -31.27 -28.46
N GLU A 294 6.15 -31.28 -27.24
CA GLU A 294 7.58 -31.42 -26.97
C GLU A 294 8.12 -32.82 -27.27
N ASP A 295 7.38 -33.89 -26.95
CA ASP A 295 7.72 -35.27 -27.29
C ASP A 295 7.72 -35.50 -28.82
N VAL A 296 6.76 -34.89 -29.53
CA VAL A 296 6.72 -34.92 -31.01
C VAL A 296 7.93 -34.19 -31.60
N VAL A 297 8.28 -33.02 -31.07
CA VAL A 297 9.46 -32.25 -31.52
C VAL A 297 10.76 -32.99 -31.20
N ALA A 298 10.86 -33.66 -30.05
CA ALA A 298 12.02 -34.47 -29.68
C ALA A 298 12.16 -35.70 -30.61
N ALA A 299 11.06 -36.34 -30.97
CA ALA A 299 11.05 -37.43 -31.95
C ALA A 299 11.50 -36.94 -33.34
N PHE A 300 10.98 -35.80 -33.82
CA PHE A 300 11.40 -35.21 -35.09
C PHE A 300 12.88 -34.80 -35.10
N ARG A 301 13.41 -34.25 -33.98
CA ARG A 301 14.84 -33.95 -33.85
C ARG A 301 15.69 -35.21 -33.92
N LYS A 302 15.31 -36.26 -33.20
CA LYS A 302 16.01 -37.54 -33.20
C LYS A 302 16.03 -38.17 -34.60
N GLU A 303 14.92 -38.08 -35.32
CA GLU A 303 14.82 -38.58 -36.69
C GLU A 303 15.63 -37.74 -37.68
N TYR A 304 15.63 -36.41 -37.53
CA TYR A 304 16.47 -35.51 -38.32
C TYR A 304 17.95 -35.80 -38.10
N ASP A 305 18.38 -35.96 -36.85
CA ASP A 305 19.77 -36.27 -36.49
C ASP A 305 20.21 -37.63 -37.02
N ALA A 306 19.33 -38.64 -36.98
CA ALA A 306 19.58 -39.94 -37.58
C ALA A 306 19.76 -39.84 -39.12
N ARG A 307 18.90 -39.05 -39.79
CA ARG A 307 18.98 -38.80 -41.24
C ARG A 307 20.27 -38.07 -41.61
N MET A 308 20.67 -37.10 -40.79
CA MET A 308 21.92 -36.37 -40.96
C MET A 308 23.15 -37.25 -40.69
N ALA A 309 23.09 -38.14 -39.70
CA ALA A 309 24.14 -39.13 -39.44
C ALA A 309 24.30 -40.13 -40.59
N GLN A 310 23.20 -40.63 -41.15
CA GLN A 310 23.22 -41.50 -42.34
C GLN A 310 23.74 -40.76 -43.58
N ARG A 311 23.40 -39.48 -43.75
CA ARG A 311 23.93 -38.65 -44.83
C ARG A 311 25.43 -38.43 -44.67
N ARG A 312 25.92 -38.12 -43.45
CA ARG A 312 27.36 -38.03 -43.17
C ARG A 312 28.09 -39.35 -43.42
N ALA A 313 27.49 -40.48 -43.03
CA ALA A 313 28.05 -41.82 -43.27
C ALA A 313 28.07 -42.21 -44.75
N SER A 314 27.11 -41.75 -45.56
CA SER A 314 27.11 -41.95 -47.02
C SER A 314 28.05 -40.98 -47.75
N GLU A 315 28.19 -39.74 -47.28
CA GLU A 315 29.19 -38.79 -47.77
C GLU A 315 30.62 -39.25 -47.43
N SER A 316 30.84 -39.87 -46.26
CA SER A 316 32.14 -40.48 -45.91
C SER A 316 32.45 -41.73 -46.72
N ARG A 317 31.44 -42.47 -47.21
CA ARG A 317 31.62 -43.60 -48.15
C ARG A 317 31.89 -43.15 -49.58
N LYS A 318 31.43 -41.94 -49.97
CA LYS A 318 31.68 -41.36 -51.30
C LYS A 318 33.02 -40.63 -51.41
N LYS A 319 33.61 -40.20 -50.29
CA LYS A 319 35.03 -39.82 -50.24
C LYS A 319 35.85 -41.10 -50.12
N GLY A 320 36.36 -41.57 -51.25
CA GLY A 320 37.36 -42.64 -51.29
C GLY A 320 38.55 -42.34 -50.38
N PRO A 321 39.36 -43.37 -50.04
CA PRO A 321 40.40 -43.27 -49.04
C PRO A 321 41.37 -42.12 -49.36
N PRO A 322 41.78 -41.30 -48.38
CA PRO A 322 42.81 -40.30 -48.62
C PRO A 322 44.10 -41.03 -49.04
N GLN A 323 44.62 -40.67 -50.22
CA GLN A 323 45.93 -41.12 -50.68
C GLN A 323 47.00 -40.69 -49.66
N LEU A 324 47.70 -41.69 -49.14
CA LEU A 324 48.94 -41.55 -48.39
C LEU A 324 50.00 -40.93 -49.32
N THR A 325 50.23 -39.63 -49.19
CA THR A 325 51.47 -39.00 -49.64
C THR A 325 52.29 -38.65 -48.40
N GLY A 326 53.42 -39.35 -48.26
CA GLY A 326 54.29 -39.19 -47.12
C GLY A 326 54.98 -37.84 -47.10
N LYS A 327 55.11 -37.24 -45.92
CA LYS A 327 56.29 -36.46 -45.53
C LYS A 327 56.34 -36.27 -44.01
N ARG A 328 57.33 -36.95 -43.45
CA ARG A 328 58.23 -36.58 -42.34
C ARG A 328 57.63 -36.11 -41.00
N SER A 329 57.90 -36.98 -40.01
CA SER A 329 58.08 -36.68 -38.60
C SER A 329 58.80 -35.35 -38.34
N SER A 330 58.20 -34.51 -37.50
CA SER A 330 58.94 -33.68 -36.55
C SER A 330 58.12 -33.51 -35.27
N CYS A 331 58.74 -33.91 -34.16
CA CYS A 331 58.29 -33.71 -32.79
C CYS A 331 58.34 -32.22 -32.45
N VAL A 332 57.26 -31.64 -31.94
CA VAL A 332 57.32 -30.40 -31.15
C VAL A 332 56.26 -30.43 -30.05
N THR A 333 56.76 -30.52 -28.81
CA THR A 333 56.09 -30.21 -27.55
C THR A 333 55.64 -28.75 -27.52
N ILE A 334 54.36 -28.48 -27.24
CA ILE A 334 53.86 -27.14 -26.89
C ILE A 334 52.84 -27.32 -25.75
N LYS A 335 53.27 -27.24 -24.48
CA LYS A 335 53.15 -26.08 -23.59
C LYS A 335 51.76 -25.42 -23.62
N ALA A 336 51.04 -25.56 -22.51
CA ALA A 336 49.93 -24.67 -22.15
C ALA A 336 50.45 -23.22 -22.06
N PRO A 337 49.70 -22.22 -22.58
CA PRO A 337 49.92 -20.83 -22.23
C PRO A 337 48.84 -20.28 -21.28
N PRO A 338 49.14 -19.14 -20.62
CA PRO A 338 48.61 -18.79 -19.31
C PRO A 338 47.59 -17.65 -19.35
N MET A 339 47.09 -17.36 -18.15
CA MET A 339 46.42 -16.12 -17.78
C MET A 339 47.16 -14.87 -18.31
N SER A 340 46.43 -13.94 -18.91
CA SER A 340 46.75 -12.51 -18.82
C SER A 340 45.53 -11.64 -19.09
N THR A 341 45.41 -10.64 -18.22
CA THR A 341 44.60 -9.43 -18.26
C THR A 341 44.73 -8.63 -19.55
N GLN A 342 43.65 -7.97 -20.00
CA GLN A 342 43.63 -6.52 -20.28
C GLN A 342 42.24 -6.00 -20.66
N ALA A 343 42.13 -4.68 -20.57
CA ALA A 343 40.95 -3.84 -20.43
C ALA A 343 40.13 -3.57 -21.71
N HIS A 344 38.87 -3.19 -21.48
CA HIS A 344 37.93 -2.29 -22.18
C HIS A 344 38.05 -2.04 -23.71
N PRO A 345 36.88 -1.91 -24.39
CA PRO A 345 36.38 -0.55 -24.60
C PRO A 345 34.85 -0.39 -24.47
N THR A 346 34.50 0.84 -24.08
CA THR A 346 33.19 1.49 -24.15
C THR A 346 32.57 1.45 -25.56
N ARG A 347 31.26 1.14 -25.64
CA ARG A 347 30.39 1.70 -26.68
C ARG A 347 28.93 1.81 -26.25
N SER A 348 28.59 3.05 -25.92
CA SER A 348 27.36 3.81 -26.18
C SER A 348 26.11 3.15 -26.84
N VAL A 349 24.96 3.62 -26.32
CA VAL A 349 23.63 3.80 -26.95
C VAL A 349 22.70 2.59 -26.98
N ALA A 350 21.65 2.61 -26.13
CA ALA A 350 20.26 2.68 -26.59
C ALA A 350 19.28 2.71 -25.40
N ARG A 351 18.80 3.93 -25.15
CA ARG A 351 17.59 4.28 -24.42
C ARG A 351 16.41 3.46 -24.98
N ARG A 352 15.83 2.53 -24.21
CA ARG A 352 14.50 1.96 -24.50
C ARG A 352 13.48 2.46 -23.51
N SER A 353 12.43 3.00 -24.12
CA SER A 353 11.29 3.69 -23.55
C SER A 353 10.50 2.77 -22.62
N ARG A 354 10.22 3.26 -21.41
CA ARG A 354 9.19 2.68 -20.54
C ARG A 354 7.84 3.08 -21.12
N GLN A 355 7.19 2.14 -21.80
CA GLN A 355 5.77 2.27 -22.11
C GLN A 355 4.97 1.99 -20.83
N ALA A 356 4.08 2.93 -20.56
CA ALA A 356 3.16 2.93 -19.45
C ALA A 356 2.10 1.84 -19.63
N ASN A 357 1.88 1.04 -18.58
CA ASN A 357 0.64 0.29 -18.43
C ASN A 357 -0.36 1.13 -17.63
N PRO A 358 -1.63 1.19 -18.06
CA PRO A 358 -2.64 1.98 -17.39
C PRO A 358 -3.08 1.36 -16.06
N LEU A 359 -3.24 2.26 -15.11
CA LEU A 359 -3.74 2.11 -13.76
C LEU A 359 -5.19 1.61 -13.78
N SER A 360 -5.44 0.39 -13.28
CA SER A 360 -6.79 -0.09 -12.99
C SER A 360 -7.21 0.37 -11.58
N THR A 361 -8.28 1.16 -11.60
CA THR A 361 -9.00 1.75 -10.48
C THR A 361 -9.47 0.70 -9.47
N VAL A 362 -8.97 0.77 -8.24
CA VAL A 362 -9.56 0.05 -7.09
C VAL A 362 -10.39 1.07 -6.30
N GLY A 363 -11.70 1.03 -6.50
CA GLY A 363 -12.69 1.68 -5.66
C GLY A 363 -13.18 0.69 -4.59
N ASN A 364 -12.83 0.96 -3.33
CA ASN A 364 -13.44 0.30 -2.18
C ASN A 364 -14.73 1.04 -1.81
N THR A 365 -15.87 0.37 -1.88
CA THR A 365 -17.05 0.64 -1.06
C THR A 365 -17.60 -0.68 -0.55
N CYS A 366 -17.65 -0.80 0.77
CA CYS A 366 -18.27 -1.88 1.51
C CYS A 366 -19.57 -1.31 2.10
N GLU A 367 -20.72 -1.83 1.69
CA GLU A 367 -21.97 -1.80 2.45
C GLU A 367 -22.69 -3.13 2.19
N GLY A 368 -23.05 -3.83 3.26
CA GLY A 368 -23.61 -5.17 3.20
C GLY A 368 -25.13 -5.20 3.05
N CYS A 369 -25.64 -6.31 2.52
CA CYS A 369 -26.83 -7.01 3.01
C CYS A 369 -26.93 -8.37 2.30
N GLY A 370 -27.43 -9.36 3.03
CA GLY A 370 -27.35 -10.80 2.75
C GLY A 370 -27.60 -11.23 1.30
N GLN A 371 -26.68 -12.04 0.80
CA GLN A 371 -26.95 -12.96 -0.30
C GLN A 371 -26.49 -14.35 0.13
N SER A 372 -27.40 -15.30 -0.07
CA SER A 372 -27.28 -16.75 0.06
C SER A 372 -25.93 -17.30 -0.42
N PRO A 373 -25.47 -18.46 0.11
CA PRO A 373 -24.22 -19.07 -0.35
C PRO A 373 -24.29 -19.30 -1.86
N VAL A 374 -23.42 -18.59 -2.58
CA VAL A 374 -23.18 -18.78 -3.99
C VAL A 374 -22.73 -20.22 -4.16
N LYS A 375 -23.58 -21.04 -4.79
CA LYS A 375 -23.22 -22.39 -5.23
C LYS A 375 -22.06 -22.25 -6.21
N VAL A 376 -20.86 -22.61 -5.77
CA VAL A 376 -19.71 -22.84 -6.64
C VAL A 376 -20.09 -23.99 -7.59
N PRO A 377 -19.77 -23.92 -8.89
CA PRO A 377 -20.10 -25.00 -9.82
C PRO A 377 -19.48 -26.31 -9.32
N GLU A 378 -20.31 -27.36 -9.25
CA GLU A 378 -19.90 -28.74 -8.95
C GLU A 378 -19.01 -29.27 -10.08
N GLY A 379 -17.74 -28.88 -10.05
CA GLY A 379 -16.68 -29.63 -10.72
C GLY A 379 -16.32 -30.82 -9.83
N SER A 380 -16.32 -32.02 -10.41
CA SER A 380 -15.96 -33.27 -9.74
C SER A 380 -14.67 -33.12 -8.92
N ARG A 381 -14.76 -33.35 -7.61
CA ARG A 381 -13.62 -33.18 -6.68
C ARG A 381 -12.80 -34.45 -6.63
N TYR A 382 -12.00 -34.68 -7.67
CA TYR A 382 -11.10 -35.82 -7.70
C TYR A 382 -9.95 -35.67 -6.68
N GLY A 383 -9.49 -36.80 -6.16
CA GLY A 383 -8.34 -36.89 -5.29
C GLY A 383 -7.01 -36.80 -6.02
N LEU A 384 -5.99 -36.38 -5.29
CA LEU A 384 -4.58 -36.56 -5.61
C LEU A 384 -3.96 -37.45 -4.54
N LEU A 385 -3.20 -38.47 -4.98
CA LEU A 385 -2.35 -39.28 -4.14
C LEU A 385 -0.92 -38.73 -4.20
N LEU A 386 -0.32 -38.51 -3.02
CA LEU A 386 1.06 -38.06 -2.90
C LEU A 386 2.01 -39.25 -2.77
N SER A 387 3.26 -39.09 -3.17
CA SER A 387 4.31 -40.12 -3.05
C SER A 387 4.62 -40.52 -1.60
N CYS A 388 4.13 -39.75 -0.63
CA CYS A 388 4.18 -40.06 0.80
C CYS A 388 2.97 -40.87 1.31
N GLY A 389 2.05 -41.25 0.42
CA GLY A 389 0.85 -42.05 0.72
C GLY A 389 -0.37 -41.27 1.22
N HIS A 390 -0.30 -39.94 1.29
CA HIS A 390 -1.42 -39.10 1.72
C HIS A 390 -2.28 -38.63 0.54
N CYS A 391 -3.59 -38.55 0.73
CA CYS A 391 -4.55 -38.11 -0.28
C CYS A 391 -5.19 -36.76 0.07
N PHE A 392 -5.42 -35.93 -0.94
CA PHE A 392 -6.08 -34.62 -0.81
C PHE A 392 -6.95 -34.35 -2.05
N HIS A 393 -7.94 -33.45 -1.97
CA HIS A 393 -8.53 -32.91 -3.20
C HIS A 393 -7.50 -32.04 -3.93
N ASP A 394 -7.50 -32.10 -5.26
CA ASP A 394 -6.62 -31.26 -6.10
C ASP A 394 -6.73 -29.77 -5.76
N THR A 395 -7.96 -29.27 -5.60
CA THR A 395 -8.23 -27.88 -5.24
C THR A 395 -7.69 -27.51 -3.86
N CYS A 396 -7.84 -28.39 -2.87
CA CYS A 396 -7.38 -28.15 -1.51
C CYS A 396 -5.86 -28.10 -1.43
N LEU A 397 -5.18 -29.06 -2.07
CA LEU A 397 -3.74 -29.10 -2.10
C LEU A 397 -3.15 -27.94 -2.90
N SER A 398 -3.73 -27.59 -4.05
CA SER A 398 -3.27 -26.47 -4.89
C SER A 398 -3.37 -25.13 -4.16
N VAL A 399 -4.44 -24.91 -3.37
CA VAL A 399 -4.57 -23.71 -2.53
C VAL A 399 -3.49 -23.68 -1.44
N PHE A 400 -3.20 -24.81 -0.82
CA PHE A 400 -2.13 -24.92 0.16
C PHE A 400 -0.75 -24.64 -0.44
N GLU A 401 -0.43 -25.23 -1.61
CA GLU A 401 0.81 -24.99 -2.34
C GLU A 401 0.98 -23.48 -2.62
N ARG A 402 -0.05 -22.84 -3.17
CA ARG A 402 -0.03 -21.39 -3.45
C ARG A 402 0.15 -20.53 -2.19
N TYR A 403 -0.45 -20.92 -1.07
CA TYR A 403 -0.24 -20.24 0.21
C TYR A 403 1.22 -20.37 0.68
N THR A 404 1.81 -21.57 0.58
CA THR A 404 3.21 -21.79 0.95
C THR A 404 4.19 -21.04 0.06
N GLU A 405 3.92 -20.94 -1.24
CA GLU A 405 4.70 -20.15 -2.20
C GLU A 405 4.66 -18.66 -1.87
N MET A 406 3.48 -18.09 -1.58
CA MET A 406 3.36 -16.68 -1.20
C MET A 406 4.17 -16.36 0.06
N ARG A 407 4.11 -17.22 1.08
CA ARG A 407 4.89 -17.03 2.32
C ARG A 407 6.39 -17.18 2.10
N ALA A 408 6.81 -18.03 1.15
CA ALA A 408 8.22 -18.18 0.79
C ALA A 408 8.78 -16.94 0.07
N VAL A 409 7.96 -16.19 -0.67
CA VAL A 409 8.38 -14.93 -1.30
C VAL A 409 8.52 -13.79 -0.29
N GLU A 410 7.66 -13.75 0.73
CA GLU A 410 7.74 -12.75 1.81
C GLU A 410 8.96 -12.98 2.74
N HIS A 411 9.35 -14.24 2.93
CA HIS A 411 10.51 -14.63 3.72
C HIS A 411 11.56 -15.27 2.81
N SER A 412 12.53 -14.47 2.34
CA SER A 412 13.57 -14.76 1.32
C SER A 412 14.38 -16.07 1.43
N ASP A 413 14.15 -16.88 2.46
CA ASP A 413 15.01 -17.98 2.90
C ASP A 413 14.32 -19.36 2.85
N ALA A 414 13.05 -19.45 2.42
CA ALA A 414 12.32 -20.72 2.36
C ALA A 414 12.44 -21.41 0.99
N ALA A 415 12.77 -22.71 0.97
CA ALA A 415 12.72 -23.47 -0.27
C ALA A 415 11.29 -23.58 -0.81
N LEU A 416 11.13 -23.26 -2.10
CA LEU A 416 9.91 -23.39 -2.92
C LEU A 416 9.49 -24.85 -3.18
N ILE A 417 9.86 -25.78 -2.31
CA ILE A 417 9.52 -27.19 -2.48
C ILE A 417 8.26 -27.47 -1.67
N PRO A 418 7.15 -27.84 -2.32
CA PRO A 418 5.92 -28.16 -1.63
C PRO A 418 6.14 -29.37 -0.72
N ARG A 419 5.63 -29.25 0.51
CA ARG A 419 5.74 -30.27 1.57
C ARG A 419 4.35 -30.78 1.91
N CYS A 420 4.23 -32.07 2.18
CA CYS A 420 2.95 -32.66 2.53
C CYS A 420 2.38 -31.99 3.80
N PRO A 421 1.11 -31.55 3.82
CA PRO A 421 0.51 -30.94 5.01
C PRO A 421 0.55 -31.82 6.27
N LEU A 422 0.58 -33.15 6.10
CA LEU A 422 0.56 -34.11 7.19
C LEU A 422 1.96 -34.49 7.67
N CYS A 423 2.77 -35.11 6.81
CA CYS A 423 4.09 -35.63 7.20
C CYS A 423 5.26 -34.70 6.88
N ARG A 424 5.01 -33.54 6.23
CA ARG A 424 6.03 -32.55 5.84
C ARG A 424 7.13 -33.06 4.90
N SER A 425 7.04 -34.28 4.39
CA SER A 425 7.96 -34.79 3.38
C SER A 425 7.78 -34.05 2.06
N ALA A 426 8.84 -33.99 1.25
CA ALA A 426 8.67 -33.64 -0.16
C ALA A 426 7.81 -34.70 -0.85
N TYR A 427 7.05 -34.30 -1.86
CA TYR A 427 6.20 -35.22 -2.61
C TYR A 427 6.17 -34.93 -4.10
N VAL A 428 5.77 -35.96 -4.84
CA VAL A 428 5.21 -35.88 -6.19
C VAL A 428 3.74 -36.28 -6.10
N LYS A 429 2.90 -35.82 -7.03
CA LYS A 429 1.45 -36.08 -7.05
C LYS A 429 1.06 -36.94 -8.26
N MET A 430 0.08 -37.79 -8.06
CA MET A 430 -0.61 -38.58 -9.09
C MET A 430 -2.12 -38.46 -8.88
N ASP A 431 -2.90 -38.51 -9.95
CA ASP A 431 -4.36 -38.55 -9.86
C ASP A 431 -4.81 -39.82 -9.13
N TYR A 432 -5.65 -39.64 -8.10
CA TYR A 432 -6.13 -40.73 -7.24
C TYR A 432 -7.21 -41.56 -7.92
#